data_AF-A0A848CLV1-F1
#
_entry.id   AF-A0A848CLV1-F1
#
_cell.length_a   1.000
_cell.length_b   1.000
_cell.length_c   1.000
_cell.angle_alpha   90.00
_cell.angle_beta   90.00
_cell.angle_gamma   90.00
#
_symmetry.space_group_name_H-M   'P 1'
#
loop_
_entity.id
_entity.type
_entity.pdbx_description
1 polymer ?
#
loop_
_entity_poly.entity_id
_entity_poly.type
_entity_poly.pdbx_seq_one_letter_code
_entity_poly.pdbx_strand_id
1 'polypeptide(L)'
;MKDILKKSIFYSFAIALTSQLSINWFTANFKISIAVVILAACGLLISNFPLIPVTFLSAIGVFSMRMFVYWITNGHWTSPSHYMPEIAFYLCYGLLLHLYIRRFDHLSAAIHEKRNLTLGALILIDYLANFIELLVRLELSSLVLHMQSGIFLAAVMRSCLTWLVMLLFEKYRIFLIKKEHEERYQKLVLLFSKLNGEIVWMKKNTTLIEETMNNSYRLFETLRDSDADPALASSALTTAKDIHEIKKEYLLIMRGISEALEQELENDGMYLEEVLSLLKSSITNLAESQGKTLNLTYEYQKNFYTSSHYALLSIFRNLFVNALEASKTDTVNLSFTEVIEDGQAIFTVTDDGPGIPAEYIGEVFKTGFSTKINFQTGEVSRGLGLNLVQDLVEGELHGTIGLTSIPGRTVFTICIPLNELEVMSK
;
A
#
# COMPACT_ATOMS: atom_id res chain seq x y z
N MET A 1 2.92 27.36 -16.52
CA MET A 1 3.44 28.70 -16.15
C MET A 1 2.87 29.24 -14.83
N LYS A 2 1.55 29.30 -14.64
CA LYS A 2 0.94 29.79 -13.38
C LYS A 2 1.34 28.98 -12.12
N ASP A 3 1.45 27.66 -12.23
CA ASP A 3 1.83 26.80 -11.10
C ASP A 3 3.32 26.98 -10.69
N ILE A 4 4.22 27.08 -11.68
CA ILE A 4 5.65 27.35 -11.46
C ILE A 4 5.83 28.68 -10.73
N LEU A 5 5.12 29.73 -11.15
CA LEU A 5 5.22 31.05 -10.52
C LEU A 5 4.74 31.01 -9.06
N LYS A 6 3.59 30.38 -8.79
CA LYS A 6 3.06 30.24 -7.41
C LYS A 6 4.04 29.49 -6.50
N LYS A 7 4.55 28.34 -6.96
CA LYS A 7 5.57 27.56 -6.24
C LYS A 7 6.82 28.39 -5.98
N SER A 8 7.29 29.12 -7.00
CA SER A 8 8.50 29.93 -6.89
C SER A 8 8.38 31.03 -5.85
N ILE A 9 7.23 31.74 -5.84
CA ILE A 9 6.93 32.77 -4.85
C ILE A 9 6.90 32.15 -3.44
N PHE A 10 6.18 31.05 -3.25
CA PHE A 10 6.06 30.37 -1.95
C PHE A 10 7.43 29.96 -1.38
N TYR A 11 8.23 29.24 -2.16
CA TYR A 11 9.55 28.80 -1.70
C TYR A 11 10.51 29.98 -1.47
N SER A 12 10.50 30.99 -2.34
CA SER A 12 11.34 32.18 -2.14
C SER A 12 10.98 32.96 -0.88
N PHE A 13 9.69 33.02 -0.53
CA PHE A 13 9.23 33.65 0.69
C PHE A 13 9.67 32.85 1.92
N ALA A 14 9.53 31.53 1.90
CA ALA A 14 10.01 30.66 2.97
C ALA A 14 11.53 30.76 3.17
N ILE A 15 12.31 30.85 2.09
CA ILE A 15 13.77 31.07 2.14
C ILE A 15 14.08 32.45 2.72
N ALA A 16 13.40 33.51 2.29
CA ALA A 16 13.58 34.86 2.81
C ALA A 16 13.26 34.95 4.32
N LEU A 17 12.20 34.29 4.78
CA LEU A 17 11.83 34.21 6.19
C LEU A 17 12.89 33.44 7.00
N THR A 18 13.27 32.25 6.52
CA THR A 18 14.27 31.41 7.21
C THR A 18 15.63 32.09 7.22
N SER A 19 15.90 33.01 6.29
CA SER A 19 17.18 33.71 6.23
C SER A 19 17.47 34.62 7.42
N GLN A 20 16.45 34.91 8.23
CA GLN A 20 16.58 35.65 9.48
C GLN A 20 17.21 34.80 10.58
N LEU A 21 17.10 33.48 10.51
CA LEU A 21 17.86 32.54 11.34
C LEU A 21 19.31 32.51 10.86
N SER A 22 20.07 33.53 11.26
CA SER A 22 21.44 33.72 10.83
C SER A 22 22.35 34.15 11.99
N ILE A 23 23.62 33.77 11.88
CA ILE A 23 24.66 34.07 12.88
C ILE A 23 25.72 34.94 12.22
N ASN A 24 26.15 35.99 12.92
CA ASN A 24 27.31 36.80 12.51
C ASN A 24 28.58 35.98 12.75
N TRP A 25 29.42 35.80 11.73
CA TRP A 25 30.58 34.90 11.84
C TRP A 25 31.91 35.65 12.01
N PHE A 26 32.26 36.52 11.04
CA PHE A 26 33.57 37.20 11.01
C PHE A 26 33.50 38.69 11.33
N THR A 27 32.49 39.36 10.78
CA THR A 27 32.23 40.78 10.95
C THR A 27 30.74 40.96 11.21
N ALA A 28 30.33 42.08 11.81
CA ALA A 28 28.92 42.35 12.09
C ALA A 28 28.00 42.28 10.84
N ASN A 29 28.59 42.38 9.65
CA ASN A 29 27.88 42.43 8.38
C ASN A 29 27.94 41.12 7.57
N PHE A 30 28.72 40.12 7.99
CA PHE A 30 28.79 38.81 7.32
C PHE A 30 27.98 37.78 8.10
N LYS A 31 26.83 37.38 7.54
CA LYS A 31 25.89 36.47 8.21
C LYS A 31 25.77 35.14 7.48
N ILE A 32 25.91 34.05 8.22
CA ILE A 32 25.66 32.71 7.72
C ILE A 32 24.22 32.31 8.09
N SER A 33 23.47 31.82 7.11
CA SER A 33 22.04 31.55 7.22
C SER A 33 21.70 30.09 6.90
N ILE A 34 20.71 29.55 7.62
CA ILE A 34 20.14 28.20 7.40
C ILE A 34 19.34 28.14 6.10
N ALA A 35 18.88 29.27 5.56
CA ALA A 35 18.03 29.29 4.37
C ALA A 35 18.66 28.65 3.12
N VAL A 36 19.99 28.66 3.02
CA VAL A 36 20.73 28.02 1.92
C VAL A 36 20.61 26.50 1.98
N VAL A 37 20.60 25.94 3.19
CA VAL A 37 20.40 24.50 3.42
C VAL A 37 19.02 24.08 2.92
N ILE A 38 17.99 24.89 3.18
CA ILE A 38 16.63 24.63 2.68
C ILE A 38 16.58 24.74 1.15
N LEU A 39 17.18 25.77 0.56
CA LEU A 39 17.26 25.92 -0.90
C LEU A 39 17.92 24.70 -1.56
N ALA A 40 19.04 24.22 -1.00
CA ALA A 40 19.76 23.05 -1.46
C ALA A 40 18.94 21.77 -1.30
N ALA A 41 18.35 21.55 -0.12
CA ALA A 41 17.51 20.39 0.16
C ALA A 41 16.28 20.35 -0.78
N CYS A 42 15.57 21.47 -0.95
CA CYS A 42 14.44 21.55 -1.88
C CYS A 42 14.87 21.28 -3.33
N GLY A 43 16.00 21.84 -3.77
CA GLY A 43 16.53 21.59 -5.11
C GLY A 43 16.90 20.14 -5.37
N LEU A 44 17.37 19.41 -4.36
CA LEU A 44 17.80 18.02 -4.49
C LEU A 44 16.69 16.99 -4.21
N LEU A 45 15.71 17.32 -3.37
CA LEU A 45 14.67 16.38 -2.92
C LEU A 45 13.36 16.49 -3.71
N ILE A 46 13.01 17.68 -4.21
CA ILE A 46 11.71 17.91 -4.86
C ILE A 46 11.85 17.76 -6.37
N SER A 47 11.14 16.79 -6.95
CA SER A 47 11.06 16.63 -8.40
C SER A 47 10.48 17.87 -9.08
N ASN A 48 11.09 18.31 -10.18
CA ASN A 48 10.70 19.52 -10.93
C ASN A 48 10.69 20.81 -10.09
N PHE A 49 11.58 20.92 -9.09
CA PHE A 49 11.75 22.16 -8.34
C PHE A 49 12.20 23.31 -9.27
N PRO A 50 11.47 24.46 -9.32
CA PRO A 50 11.84 25.58 -10.18
C PRO A 50 13.02 26.37 -9.60
N LEU A 51 14.20 25.75 -9.60
CA LEU A 51 15.38 26.23 -8.88
C LEU A 51 15.81 27.63 -9.33
N ILE A 52 15.87 27.90 -10.64
CA ILE A 52 16.31 29.19 -11.17
C ILE A 52 15.36 30.33 -10.74
N PRO A 53 14.03 30.25 -11.01
CA PRO A 53 13.08 31.26 -10.51
C PRO A 53 13.13 31.45 -9.00
N VAL A 54 13.17 30.36 -8.22
CA VAL A 54 13.24 30.43 -6.76
C VAL A 54 14.51 31.13 -6.30
N THR A 55 15.65 30.81 -6.90
CA THR A 55 16.94 31.42 -6.57
C THR A 55 16.90 32.92 -6.82
N PHE A 56 16.40 33.35 -7.99
CA PHE A 56 16.31 34.76 -8.34
C PHE A 56 15.40 35.54 -7.38
N LEU A 57 14.20 35.02 -7.13
CA LEU A 57 13.26 35.62 -6.18
C LEU A 57 13.81 35.62 -4.75
N SER A 58 14.53 34.57 -4.34
CA SER A 58 15.14 34.47 -3.01
C SER A 58 16.26 35.48 -2.83
N ALA A 59 17.09 35.71 -3.85
CA ALA A 59 18.16 36.70 -3.79
C ALA A 59 17.61 38.11 -3.47
N ILE A 60 16.55 38.52 -4.16
CA ILE A 60 15.87 39.79 -3.93
C ILE A 60 15.11 39.78 -2.59
N GLY A 61 14.42 38.67 -2.30
CA GLY A 61 13.60 38.51 -1.10
C GLY A 61 14.40 38.54 0.20
N VAL A 62 15.54 37.84 0.25
CA VAL A 62 16.44 37.81 1.41
C VAL A 62 17.01 39.20 1.68
N PHE A 63 17.52 39.88 0.65
CA PHE A 63 18.00 41.26 0.76
C PHE A 63 16.91 42.19 1.32
N SER A 64 15.72 42.16 0.73
CA SER A 64 14.59 43.02 1.11
C SER A 64 14.14 42.73 2.55
N MET A 65 14.04 41.45 2.92
CA MET A 65 13.64 41.04 4.26
C MET A 65 14.66 41.46 5.32
N ARG A 66 15.96 41.41 5.01
CA ARG A 66 17.03 41.86 5.94
C ARG A 66 17.03 43.36 6.14
N MET A 67 16.81 44.14 5.08
CA MET A 67 16.63 45.58 5.19
C MET A 67 15.42 45.93 6.06
N PHE A 68 14.31 45.21 5.86
CA PHE A 68 13.08 45.40 6.63
C PHE A 68 13.25 45.04 8.11
N VAL A 69 13.87 43.89 8.43
CA VAL A 69 14.16 43.49 9.81
C VAL A 69 15.13 44.45 10.49
N TYR A 70 16.12 44.96 9.77
CA TYR A 70 17.02 45.99 10.32
C TYR A 70 16.25 47.27 10.67
N TRP A 71 15.35 47.72 9.79
CA TRP A 71 14.52 48.91 10.04
C TRP A 71 13.61 48.73 11.25
N ILE A 72 12.97 47.56 11.40
CA ILE A 72 12.16 47.22 12.59
C ILE A 72 13.00 47.30 13.87
N THR A 73 14.24 46.79 13.82
CA THR A 73 15.08 46.67 15.02
C THR A 73 15.72 48.00 15.43
N ASN A 74 16.08 48.86 14.46
CA ASN A 74 16.88 50.07 14.70
C ASN A 74 16.14 51.39 14.44
N GLY A 75 14.91 51.34 13.92
CA GLY A 75 14.08 52.50 13.63
C GLY A 75 14.51 53.35 12.42
N HIS A 76 15.58 52.96 11.72
CA HIS A 76 16.09 53.64 10.53
C HIS A 76 16.63 52.65 9.49
N TRP A 77 16.76 53.11 8.24
CA TRP A 77 17.28 52.29 7.15
C TRP A 77 18.81 52.26 7.18
N THR A 78 19.39 51.07 7.04
CA THR A 78 20.84 50.91 6.77
C THR A 78 21.15 51.17 5.30
N SER A 79 22.42 51.37 4.96
CA SER A 79 22.85 51.48 3.57
C SER A 79 22.67 50.14 2.83
N PRO A 80 22.05 50.11 1.64
CA PRO A 80 21.87 48.91 0.83
C PRO A 80 23.16 48.09 0.61
N SER A 81 24.31 48.75 0.59
CA SER A 81 25.62 48.10 0.40
C SER A 81 25.95 47.05 1.48
N HIS A 82 25.29 47.10 2.65
CA HIS A 82 25.55 46.16 3.75
C HIS A 82 25.08 44.73 3.43
N TYR A 83 23.93 44.60 2.75
CA TYR A 83 23.29 43.31 2.47
C TYR A 83 23.23 42.98 0.97
N MET A 84 23.49 43.94 0.07
CA MET A 84 23.53 43.71 -1.38
C MET A 84 24.45 42.55 -1.81
N PRO A 85 25.64 42.31 -1.20
CA PRO A 85 26.51 41.19 -1.59
C PRO A 85 25.82 39.81 -1.51
N GLU A 86 24.82 39.64 -0.65
CA GLU A 86 24.07 38.38 -0.52
C GLU A 86 23.30 38.02 -1.79
N ILE A 87 22.94 39.00 -2.61
CA ILE A 87 22.31 38.76 -3.91
C ILE A 87 23.28 37.97 -4.80
N ALA A 88 24.57 38.34 -4.81
CA ALA A 88 25.60 37.64 -5.57
C ALA A 88 25.82 36.22 -5.04
N PHE A 89 25.78 36.03 -3.72
CA PHE A 89 25.81 34.70 -3.09
C PHE A 89 24.69 33.81 -3.63
N TYR A 90 23.43 34.22 -3.49
CA TYR A 90 22.28 33.38 -3.86
C TYR A 90 22.25 33.07 -5.35
N LEU A 91 22.50 34.06 -6.21
CA LEU A 91 22.54 33.86 -7.66
C LEU A 91 23.65 32.88 -8.07
N CYS A 92 24.85 33.00 -7.50
CA CYS A 92 25.95 32.09 -7.76
C CYS A 92 25.62 30.67 -7.27
N TYR A 93 25.18 30.56 -6.01
CA TYR A 93 24.84 29.28 -5.39
C TYR A 93 23.79 28.52 -6.19
N GLY A 94 22.67 29.16 -6.52
CA GLY A 94 21.59 28.51 -7.25
C GLY A 94 21.94 28.18 -8.71
N LEU A 95 22.78 28.98 -9.36
CA LEU A 95 23.28 28.66 -10.71
C LEU A 95 24.18 27.43 -10.70
N LEU A 96 25.14 27.39 -9.77
CA LEU A 96 26.04 26.24 -9.63
C LEU A 96 25.29 24.97 -9.21
N LEU A 97 24.33 25.09 -8.29
CA LEU A 97 23.45 24.00 -7.89
C LEU A 97 22.57 23.51 -9.05
N HIS A 98 22.05 24.42 -9.88
CA HIS A 98 21.29 24.05 -11.09
C HIS A 98 22.15 23.29 -12.10
N LEU A 99 23.39 23.73 -12.34
CA LEU A 99 24.33 23.03 -13.22
C LEU A 99 24.66 21.64 -12.68
N TYR A 100 24.83 21.51 -11.36
CA TYR A 100 25.04 20.22 -10.72
C TYR A 100 23.84 19.29 -10.91
N ILE A 101 22.62 19.74 -10.57
CA ILE A 101 21.40 18.94 -10.71
C ILE A 101 21.17 18.53 -12.17
N ARG A 102 21.27 19.48 -13.11
CA ARG A 102 21.07 19.21 -14.54
C ARG A 102 22.06 18.19 -15.10
N ARG A 103 23.28 18.13 -14.56
CA ARG A 103 24.29 17.13 -14.96
C ARG A 103 23.91 15.71 -14.50
N PHE A 104 23.15 15.58 -13.42
CA PHE A 104 22.74 14.29 -12.83
C PHE A 104 21.23 14.00 -12.96
N ASP A 105 20.47 14.89 -13.60
CA ASP A 105 18.99 14.90 -13.69
C ASP A 105 18.40 13.61 -14.31
N HIS A 106 19.14 12.93 -15.19
CA HIS A 106 18.68 11.68 -15.78
C HIS A 106 18.79 10.46 -14.86
N LEU A 107 19.48 10.57 -13.72
CA LEU A 107 19.57 9.52 -12.70
C LEU A 107 19.30 10.15 -11.31
N SER A 108 18.04 10.42 -10.99
CA SER A 108 17.62 10.73 -9.61
C SER A 108 18.05 9.62 -8.63
N ALA A 109 18.26 8.39 -9.12
CA ALA A 109 18.87 7.29 -8.39
C ALA A 109 20.40 7.42 -8.16
N ALA A 110 21.16 8.05 -9.07
CA ALA A 110 22.62 8.19 -8.94
C ALA A 110 23.06 9.27 -7.94
N ILE A 111 22.22 10.28 -7.71
CA ILE A 111 22.49 11.29 -6.67
C ILE A 111 22.45 10.61 -5.29
N HIS A 112 21.57 9.63 -5.11
CA HIS A 112 21.48 8.81 -3.90
C HIS A 112 22.62 7.81 -3.79
N GLU A 113 22.99 7.16 -4.90
CA GLU A 113 24.08 6.16 -4.94
C GLU A 113 25.48 6.80 -4.74
N LYS A 114 25.68 8.04 -5.20
CA LYS A 114 26.95 8.79 -5.08
C LYS A 114 26.93 9.86 -4.00
N ARG A 115 26.33 9.53 -2.86
CA ARG A 115 26.13 10.42 -1.71
C ARG A 115 27.38 11.22 -1.29
N ASN A 116 28.56 10.58 -1.26
CA ASN A 116 29.80 11.24 -0.87
C ASN A 116 30.27 12.27 -1.91
N LEU A 117 29.97 12.04 -3.19
CA LEU A 117 30.26 12.98 -4.28
C LEU A 117 29.35 14.21 -4.21
N THR A 118 28.08 14.03 -3.84
CA THR A 118 27.13 15.13 -3.64
C THR A 118 27.54 16.03 -2.48
N LEU A 119 28.00 15.46 -1.36
CA LEU A 119 28.52 16.25 -0.25
C LEU A 119 29.72 17.11 -0.67
N GLY A 120 30.69 16.51 -1.38
CA GLY A 120 31.85 17.25 -1.89
C GLY A 120 31.47 18.37 -2.87
N ALA A 121 30.51 18.11 -3.76
CA ALA A 121 30.00 19.12 -4.68
C ALA A 121 29.30 20.28 -3.95
N LEU A 122 28.47 20.00 -2.94
CA LEU A 122 27.81 21.03 -2.15
C LEU A 122 28.81 21.92 -1.40
N ILE A 123 29.87 21.34 -0.84
CA ILE A 123 30.94 22.10 -0.17
C ILE A 123 31.60 23.05 -1.18
N LEU A 124 31.93 22.57 -2.37
CA LEU A 124 32.55 23.38 -3.42
C LEU A 124 31.63 24.52 -3.88
N ILE A 125 30.35 24.22 -4.11
CA ILE A 125 29.33 25.19 -4.55
C ILE A 125 29.17 26.29 -3.49
N ASP A 126 29.03 25.90 -2.22
CA ASP A 126 28.86 26.83 -1.11
C ASP A 126 30.10 27.71 -0.93
N TYR A 127 31.29 27.12 -0.98
CA TYR A 127 32.56 27.84 -0.91
C TYR A 127 32.69 28.89 -2.02
N LEU A 128 32.45 28.50 -3.29
CA LEU A 128 32.54 29.41 -4.44
C LEU A 128 31.53 30.56 -4.34
N ALA A 129 30.31 30.29 -3.87
CA ALA A 129 29.30 31.32 -3.68
C ALA A 129 29.68 32.32 -2.58
N ASN A 130 30.19 31.86 -1.42
CA ASN A 130 30.66 32.77 -0.37
C ASN A 130 31.91 33.54 -0.81
N PHE A 131 32.79 32.92 -1.61
CA PHE A 131 33.97 33.58 -2.14
C PHE A 131 33.58 34.75 -3.05
N ILE A 132 32.57 34.56 -3.92
CA ILE A 132 32.02 35.64 -4.76
C ILE A 132 31.37 36.73 -3.89
N GLU A 133 30.60 36.37 -2.85
CA GLU A 133 30.06 37.36 -1.92
C GLU A 133 31.16 38.20 -1.26
N LEU A 134 32.22 37.53 -0.81
CA LEU A 134 33.32 38.18 -0.12
C LEU A 134 34.12 39.09 -1.05
N LEU A 135 34.32 38.68 -2.31
CA LEU A 135 34.92 39.52 -3.35
C LEU A 135 34.09 40.78 -3.59
N VAL A 136 32.76 40.66 -3.66
CA VAL A 136 31.87 41.83 -3.82
C VAL A 136 31.92 42.75 -2.59
N ARG A 137 32.20 42.22 -1.39
CA ARG A 137 32.23 42.98 -0.14
C ARG A 137 33.57 43.67 0.13
N LEU A 138 34.69 43.01 -0.19
CA LEU A 138 36.03 43.34 0.32
C LEU A 138 37.11 43.34 -0.77
N GLU A 139 36.75 43.04 -2.02
CA GLU A 139 37.65 42.99 -3.17
C GLU A 139 38.92 42.16 -2.88
N LEU A 140 40.11 42.74 -3.01
CA LEU A 140 41.40 42.08 -2.79
C LEU A 140 41.66 41.69 -1.33
N SER A 141 41.02 42.34 -0.36
CA SER A 141 41.16 41.98 1.06
C SER A 141 40.42 40.69 1.44
N SER A 142 39.63 40.14 0.51
CA SER A 142 38.99 38.83 0.68
C SER A 142 40.00 37.66 0.77
N LEU A 143 41.21 37.81 0.23
CA LEU A 143 42.22 36.74 0.14
C LEU A 143 42.93 36.43 1.48
N VAL A 144 42.59 37.14 2.56
CA VAL A 144 43.15 36.89 3.89
C VAL A 144 42.81 35.47 4.34
N LEU A 145 43.86 34.70 4.72
CA LEU A 145 43.76 33.27 5.03
C LEU A 145 42.69 32.96 6.09
N HIS A 146 42.59 33.79 7.13
CA HIS A 146 41.58 33.62 8.21
C HIS A 146 40.13 33.67 7.68
N MET A 147 39.86 34.55 6.70
CA MET A 147 38.52 34.66 6.10
C MET A 147 38.23 33.46 5.21
N GLN A 148 39.22 33.00 4.43
CA GLN A 148 39.10 31.82 3.58
C GLN A 148 38.86 30.54 4.39
N SER A 149 39.59 30.36 5.50
CA SER A 149 39.40 29.19 6.37
C SER A 149 38.01 29.13 6.99
N GLY A 150 37.42 30.27 7.37
CA GLY A 150 36.10 30.24 7.98
C GLY A 150 34.94 30.15 6.98
N ILE A 151 35.05 30.68 5.74
CA ILE A 151 34.02 30.41 4.71
C ILE A 151 34.05 28.95 4.28
N PHE A 152 35.23 28.33 4.27
CA PHE A 152 35.36 26.89 4.05
C PHE A 152 34.70 26.10 5.19
N LEU A 153 34.96 26.45 6.45
CA LEU A 153 34.31 25.82 7.61
C LEU A 153 32.78 25.96 7.55
N ALA A 154 32.28 27.15 7.20
CA ALA A 154 30.85 27.40 7.00
C ALA A 154 30.26 26.52 5.88
N ALA A 155 30.97 26.38 4.76
CA ALA A 155 30.56 25.52 3.64
C ALA A 155 30.48 24.05 4.06
N VAL A 156 31.46 23.55 4.83
CA VAL A 156 31.44 22.19 5.38
C VAL A 156 30.26 21.99 6.33
N MET A 157 30.05 22.91 7.28
CA MET A 157 28.94 22.81 8.24
C MET A 157 27.57 22.82 7.54
N ARG A 158 27.34 23.76 6.61
CA ARG A 158 26.07 23.83 5.88
C ARG A 158 25.84 22.63 4.97
N SER A 159 26.88 22.17 4.28
CA SER A 159 26.77 20.98 3.41
C SER A 159 26.50 19.72 4.23
N CYS A 160 27.11 19.60 5.42
CA CYS A 160 26.81 18.53 6.37
C CYS A 160 25.34 18.59 6.86
N LEU A 161 24.82 19.79 7.15
CA LEU A 161 23.43 19.96 7.54
C LEU A 161 22.47 19.61 6.39
N THR A 162 22.75 20.04 5.16
CA THR A 162 21.98 19.65 3.96
C THR A 162 21.99 18.13 3.78
N TRP A 163 23.15 17.51 3.95
CA TRP A 163 23.30 16.07 3.86
C TRP A 163 22.49 15.32 4.94
N LEU A 164 22.50 15.80 6.18
CA LEU A 164 21.68 15.25 7.26
C LEU A 164 20.18 15.34 6.94
N VAL A 165 19.71 16.48 6.42
CA VAL A 165 18.32 16.67 6.00
C VAL A 165 17.95 15.69 4.89
N MET A 166 18.84 15.50 3.90
CA MET A 166 18.63 14.53 2.82
C MET A 166 18.50 13.09 3.37
N LEU A 167 19.38 12.69 4.29
CA LEU A 167 19.34 11.36 4.91
C LEU A 167 18.03 11.10 5.67
N LEU A 168 17.58 12.08 6.45
CA LEU A 168 16.33 11.97 7.21
C LEU A 168 15.14 11.81 6.26
N PHE A 169 15.10 12.61 5.18
CA PHE A 169 14.03 12.55 4.20
C PHE A 169 14.01 11.22 3.43
N GLU A 170 15.17 10.70 3.05
CA GLU A 170 15.28 9.41 2.39
C GLU A 170 14.82 8.26 3.28
N LYS A 171 15.26 8.25 4.55
CA LYS A 171 14.82 7.24 5.52
C LYS A 171 13.31 7.30 5.73
N TYR A 172 12.75 8.50 5.82
CA TYR A 172 11.31 8.71 5.93
C TYR A 172 10.56 8.21 4.67
N ARG A 173 11.09 8.48 3.48
CA ARG A 173 10.51 8.00 2.21
C ARG A 173 10.48 6.47 2.14
N ILE A 174 11.57 5.80 2.51
CA ILE A 174 11.65 4.33 2.53
C ILE A 174 10.63 3.76 3.52
N PHE A 175 10.54 4.36 4.72
CA PHE A 175 9.56 3.96 5.72
C PHE A 175 8.11 4.10 5.19
N LEU A 176 7.80 5.23 4.54
CA LEU A 176 6.47 5.48 3.99
C LEU A 176 6.12 4.48 2.87
N ILE A 177 7.04 4.25 1.94
CA ILE A 177 6.88 3.27 0.85
C ILE A 177 6.67 1.87 1.43
N LYS A 178 7.45 1.46 2.44
CA LYS A 178 7.28 0.16 3.10
C LYS A 178 5.88 0.01 3.72
N LYS A 179 5.40 1.05 4.40
CA LYS A 179 4.05 1.07 4.98
C LYS A 179 2.96 0.98 3.90
N GLU A 180 3.08 1.72 2.81
CA GLU A 180 2.12 1.66 1.71
C GLU A 180 2.11 0.28 1.02
N HIS A 181 3.29 -0.34 0.85
CA HIS A 181 3.40 -1.70 0.35
C HIS A 181 2.72 -2.71 1.27
N GLU A 182 2.91 -2.58 2.59
CA GLU A 182 2.26 -3.45 3.57
C GLU A 182 0.73 -3.32 3.51
N GLU A 183 0.19 -2.10 3.51
CA GLU A 183 -1.25 -1.86 3.37
C GLU A 183 -1.81 -2.41 2.04
N ARG A 184 -1.06 -2.25 0.95
CA ARG A 184 -1.44 -2.78 -0.37
C ARG A 184 -1.41 -4.31 -0.39
N TYR A 185 -0.39 -4.91 0.20
CA TYR A 185 -0.24 -6.36 0.32
C TYR A 185 -1.40 -6.96 1.12
N GLN A 186 -1.75 -6.37 2.26
CA GLN A 186 -2.91 -6.81 3.06
C GLN A 186 -4.22 -6.77 2.25
N LYS A 187 -4.45 -5.70 1.48
CA LYS A 187 -5.62 -5.59 0.60
C LYS A 187 -5.62 -6.66 -0.49
N LEU A 188 -4.47 -6.92 -1.10
CA LEU A 188 -4.31 -7.94 -2.12
C LEU A 188 -4.60 -9.34 -1.57
N VAL A 189 -4.04 -9.67 -0.41
CA VAL A 189 -4.25 -10.94 0.28
C VAL A 189 -5.74 -11.18 0.57
N LEU A 190 -6.45 -10.14 1.03
CA LEU A 190 -7.89 -10.23 1.27
C LEU A 190 -8.70 -10.36 -0.04
N LEU A 191 -8.30 -9.65 -1.10
CA LEU A 191 -8.90 -9.78 -2.42
C LEU A 191 -8.71 -11.18 -2.98
N PHE A 192 -7.52 -11.76 -2.82
CA PHE A 192 -7.21 -13.12 -3.23
C PHE A 192 -8.07 -14.14 -2.48
N SER A 193 -8.22 -14.00 -1.15
CA SER A 193 -9.13 -14.84 -0.37
C SER A 193 -10.56 -14.83 -0.92
N LYS A 194 -11.06 -13.66 -1.35
CA LYS A 194 -12.37 -13.54 -1.99
C LYS A 194 -12.40 -14.20 -3.37
N LEU A 195 -11.38 -13.98 -4.20
CA LEU A 195 -11.31 -14.52 -5.56
C LEU A 195 -11.11 -16.04 -5.60
N ASN A 196 -10.33 -16.62 -4.68
CA ASN A 196 -10.15 -18.06 -4.58
C ASN A 196 -11.47 -18.78 -4.35
N GLY A 197 -12.35 -18.21 -3.53
CA GLY A 197 -13.69 -18.74 -3.36
C GLY A 197 -14.48 -18.81 -4.68
N GLU A 198 -14.41 -17.75 -5.47
CA GLU A 198 -15.05 -17.70 -6.79
C GLU A 198 -14.40 -18.70 -7.76
N ILE A 199 -13.07 -18.85 -7.75
CA ILE A 199 -12.34 -19.82 -8.59
C ILE A 199 -12.75 -21.26 -8.26
N VAL A 200 -12.78 -21.64 -6.98
CA VAL A 200 -13.21 -22.99 -6.56
C VAL A 200 -14.64 -23.26 -7.08
N TRP A 201 -15.53 -22.27 -6.99
CA TRP A 201 -16.88 -22.39 -7.52
C TRP A 201 -16.92 -22.48 -9.05
N MET A 202 -16.09 -21.70 -9.74
CA MET A 202 -15.99 -21.77 -11.19
C MET A 202 -15.49 -23.16 -11.65
N LYS A 203 -14.55 -23.76 -10.94
CA LYS A 203 -14.11 -25.15 -11.20
C LYS A 203 -15.27 -26.14 -11.11
N LYS A 204 -16.16 -25.99 -10.12
CA LYS A 204 -17.37 -26.81 -9.95
C LYS A 204 -18.39 -26.61 -11.09
N ASN A 205 -18.62 -25.37 -11.52
CA ASN A 205 -19.50 -25.08 -12.65
C ASN A 205 -19.00 -25.72 -13.95
N THR A 206 -17.69 -25.91 -14.11
CA THR A 206 -17.14 -26.59 -15.28
C THR A 206 -17.68 -28.02 -15.39
N THR A 207 -17.85 -28.72 -14.27
CA THR A 207 -18.47 -30.06 -14.24
C THR A 207 -19.93 -30.02 -14.69
N LEU A 208 -20.70 -29.02 -14.23
CA LEU A 208 -22.09 -28.84 -14.64
C LEU A 208 -22.22 -28.50 -16.14
N ILE A 209 -21.34 -27.65 -16.66
CA ILE A 209 -21.26 -27.33 -18.09
C ILE A 209 -21.00 -28.60 -18.90
N GLU A 210 -20.10 -29.45 -18.43
CA GLU A 210 -19.77 -30.73 -19.07
C GLU A 210 -20.94 -31.73 -19.04
N GLU A 211 -21.63 -31.85 -17.90
CA GLU A 211 -22.82 -32.69 -17.80
C GLU A 211 -23.94 -32.20 -18.73
N THR A 212 -24.17 -30.89 -18.78
CA THR A 212 -25.19 -30.27 -19.65
C THR A 212 -24.84 -30.45 -21.12
N MET A 213 -23.57 -30.29 -21.50
CA MET A 213 -23.08 -30.59 -22.85
C MET A 213 -23.35 -32.04 -23.22
N ASN A 214 -22.99 -32.97 -22.34
CA ASN A 214 -23.19 -34.41 -22.56
C ASN A 214 -24.68 -34.77 -22.67
N ASN A 215 -25.55 -34.11 -21.90
CA ASN A 215 -27.00 -34.30 -22.01
C ASN A 215 -27.53 -33.79 -23.36
N SER A 216 -27.09 -32.62 -23.82
CA SER A 216 -27.46 -32.08 -25.14
C SER A 216 -26.97 -32.97 -26.28
N TYR A 217 -25.77 -33.55 -26.14
CA TYR A 217 -25.23 -34.49 -27.11
C TYR A 217 -26.00 -35.82 -27.14
N ARG A 218 -26.33 -36.38 -25.96
CA ARG A 218 -27.19 -37.58 -25.86
C ARG A 218 -28.57 -37.36 -26.45
N LEU A 219 -29.14 -36.16 -26.27
CA LEU A 219 -30.41 -35.78 -26.88
C LEU A 219 -30.30 -35.76 -28.41
N PHE A 220 -29.21 -35.23 -28.97
CA PHE A 220 -28.94 -35.29 -30.40
C PHE A 220 -28.89 -36.72 -30.93
N GLU A 221 -28.12 -37.61 -30.29
CA GLU A 221 -28.03 -39.02 -30.67
C GLU A 221 -29.41 -39.69 -30.65
N THR A 222 -30.18 -39.47 -29.59
CA THR A 222 -31.54 -40.02 -29.45
C THR A 222 -32.48 -39.54 -30.56
N LEU A 223 -32.48 -38.24 -30.87
CA LEU A 223 -33.33 -37.65 -31.92
C LEU A 223 -32.93 -38.13 -33.31
N ARG A 224 -31.63 -38.29 -33.56
CA ARG A 224 -31.11 -38.82 -34.83
C ARG A 224 -31.52 -40.28 -35.04
N ASP A 225 -31.49 -41.09 -33.98
CA ASP A 225 -31.77 -42.52 -34.05
C ASP A 225 -33.28 -42.85 -34.07
N SER A 226 -34.15 -41.89 -33.70
CA SER A 226 -35.62 -42.07 -33.64
C SER A 226 -36.40 -41.48 -34.83
N ASP A 227 -35.72 -41.16 -35.93
CA ASP A 227 -36.29 -40.58 -37.17
C ASP A 227 -37.10 -39.28 -36.91
N ALA A 228 -36.72 -38.55 -35.87
CA ALA A 228 -37.32 -37.29 -35.49
C ALA A 228 -36.93 -36.16 -36.48
N ASP A 229 -37.60 -35.01 -36.39
CA ASP A 229 -37.32 -33.86 -37.24
C ASP A 229 -35.80 -33.53 -37.25
N PRO A 230 -35.13 -33.60 -38.42
CA PRO A 230 -33.71 -33.29 -38.56
C PRO A 230 -33.33 -31.91 -38.04
N ALA A 231 -34.26 -30.95 -38.04
CA ALA A 231 -34.05 -29.62 -37.48
C ALA A 231 -33.86 -29.65 -35.95
N LEU A 232 -34.60 -30.52 -35.24
CA LEU A 232 -34.49 -30.67 -33.79
C LEU A 232 -33.18 -31.35 -33.40
N ALA A 233 -32.77 -32.39 -34.12
CA ALA A 233 -31.48 -33.03 -33.91
C ALA A 233 -30.34 -32.03 -34.14
N SER A 234 -30.37 -31.28 -35.25
CA SER A 234 -29.37 -30.24 -35.54
C SER A 234 -29.32 -29.14 -34.46
N SER A 235 -30.48 -28.75 -33.92
CA SER A 235 -30.56 -27.77 -32.82
C SER A 235 -29.92 -28.30 -31.52
N ALA A 236 -30.15 -29.56 -31.15
CA ALA A 236 -29.51 -30.19 -29.99
C ALA A 236 -27.98 -30.31 -30.16
N LEU A 237 -27.50 -30.64 -31.36
CA LEU A 237 -26.08 -30.68 -31.67
C LEU A 237 -25.43 -29.29 -31.62
N THR A 238 -26.12 -28.28 -32.18
CA THR A 238 -25.66 -26.87 -32.13
C THR A 238 -25.57 -26.40 -30.69
N THR A 239 -26.58 -26.70 -29.86
CA THR A 239 -26.57 -26.38 -28.42
C THR A 239 -25.38 -27.04 -27.70
N ALA A 240 -25.09 -28.32 -27.98
CA ALA A 240 -23.94 -28.99 -27.39
C ALA A 240 -22.61 -28.33 -27.81
N LYS A 241 -22.49 -27.92 -29.08
CA LYS A 241 -21.32 -27.20 -29.59
C LYS A 241 -21.15 -25.82 -28.94
N ASP A 242 -22.24 -25.07 -28.79
CA ASP A 242 -22.22 -23.75 -28.13
C ASP A 242 -21.79 -23.89 -26.66
N ILE A 243 -22.31 -24.91 -25.94
CA ILE A 243 -21.87 -25.21 -24.57
C ILE A 243 -20.38 -25.59 -24.53
N HIS A 244 -19.87 -26.29 -25.54
CA HIS A 244 -18.44 -26.62 -25.65
C HIS A 244 -17.56 -25.37 -25.81
N GLU A 245 -17.95 -24.42 -26.66
CA GLU A 245 -17.23 -23.15 -26.79
C GLU A 245 -17.31 -22.34 -25.48
N ILE A 246 -18.47 -22.29 -24.82
CA ILE A 246 -18.61 -21.66 -23.49
C ILE A 246 -17.65 -22.31 -22.48
N LYS A 247 -17.57 -23.65 -22.41
CA LYS A 247 -16.64 -24.37 -21.52
C LYS A 247 -15.20 -23.91 -21.76
N LYS A 248 -14.81 -23.81 -23.03
CA LYS A 248 -13.45 -23.43 -23.44
C LYS A 248 -13.12 -21.99 -23.07
N GLU A 249 -14.01 -21.03 -23.35
CA GLU A 249 -13.84 -19.63 -22.96
C GLU A 249 -13.78 -19.48 -21.44
N TYR A 250 -14.63 -20.22 -20.72
CA TYR A 250 -14.67 -20.23 -19.26
C TYR A 250 -13.38 -20.73 -18.62
N LEU A 251 -12.81 -21.82 -19.15
CA LEU A 251 -11.51 -22.33 -18.73
C LEU A 251 -10.37 -21.34 -19.00
N LEU A 252 -10.45 -20.59 -20.10
CA LEU A 252 -9.46 -19.57 -20.45
C LEU A 252 -9.48 -18.41 -19.45
N ILE A 253 -10.67 -17.94 -19.08
CA ILE A 253 -10.86 -16.89 -18.05
C ILE A 253 -10.30 -17.38 -16.71
N MET A 254 -10.66 -18.60 -16.32
CA MET A 254 -10.18 -19.21 -15.09
C MET A 254 -8.67 -19.26 -15.03
N ARG A 255 -8.04 -19.75 -16.09
CA ARG A 255 -6.59 -19.83 -16.20
C ARG A 255 -5.94 -18.46 -16.12
N GLY A 256 -6.49 -17.45 -16.81
CA GLY A 256 -5.97 -16.08 -16.76
C GLY A 256 -6.07 -15.45 -15.37
N ILE A 257 -7.16 -15.70 -14.64
CA ILE A 257 -7.30 -15.26 -13.25
C ILE A 257 -6.28 -15.98 -12.36
N SER A 258 -6.20 -17.31 -12.43
CA SER A 258 -5.23 -18.09 -11.64
C SER A 258 -3.78 -17.68 -11.92
N GLU A 259 -3.39 -17.50 -13.19
CA GLU A 259 -2.03 -17.08 -13.56
C GLU A 259 -1.69 -15.66 -13.07
N ALA A 260 -2.63 -14.71 -13.20
CA ALA A 260 -2.45 -13.35 -12.72
C ALA A 260 -2.32 -13.30 -11.19
N LEU A 261 -2.99 -14.22 -10.49
CA LEU A 261 -2.84 -14.35 -9.06
C LEU A 261 -1.50 -15.01 -8.72
N GLU A 262 -1.12 -16.13 -9.34
CA GLU A 262 0.15 -16.84 -9.09
C GLU A 262 1.40 -15.97 -9.30
N GLN A 263 1.36 -15.00 -10.22
CA GLN A 263 2.48 -14.09 -10.44
C GLN A 263 2.75 -13.09 -9.31
N GLU A 264 1.74 -12.72 -8.50
CA GLU A 264 1.95 -11.90 -7.29
C GLU A 264 2.25 -12.77 -6.04
N LEU A 265 2.28 -14.10 -6.20
CA LEU A 265 2.34 -15.12 -5.14
C LEU A 265 3.68 -15.82 -5.02
N GLU A 266 4.78 -15.27 -5.54
CA GLU A 266 6.12 -15.85 -5.36
C GLU A 266 6.53 -15.87 -3.87
N ASN A 267 6.08 -16.94 -3.19
CA ASN A 267 6.48 -17.48 -1.89
C ASN A 267 6.74 -16.46 -0.78
N ASP A 268 5.69 -16.12 -0.04
CA ASP A 268 5.77 -16.10 1.42
C ASP A 268 4.50 -16.77 1.96
N GLY A 269 4.70 -17.83 2.75
CA GLY A 269 3.66 -18.32 3.64
C GLY A 269 3.38 -17.29 4.73
N MET A 270 2.44 -17.59 5.60
CA MET A 270 2.03 -16.66 6.64
C MET A 270 1.89 -17.41 7.96
N TYR A 271 2.26 -16.76 9.06
CA TYR A 271 1.97 -17.28 10.39
C TYR A 271 0.47 -17.23 10.68
N LEU A 272 -0.06 -18.21 11.42
CA LEU A 272 -1.48 -18.23 11.82
C LEU A 272 -1.90 -16.91 12.51
N GLU A 273 -1.05 -16.37 13.37
CA GLU A 273 -1.29 -15.09 14.04
C GLU A 273 -1.51 -13.94 13.04
N GLU A 274 -0.72 -13.88 11.97
CA GLU A 274 -0.86 -12.88 10.92
C GLU A 274 -2.20 -13.06 10.18
N VAL A 275 -2.57 -14.30 9.83
CA VAL A 275 -3.89 -14.63 9.24
C VAL A 275 -5.02 -14.11 10.12
N LEU A 276 -4.98 -14.41 11.42
CA LEU A 276 -6.01 -13.97 12.37
C LEU A 276 -6.04 -12.44 12.53
N SER A 277 -4.88 -11.78 12.54
CA SER A 277 -4.79 -10.31 12.62
C SER A 277 -5.42 -9.60 11.41
N LEU A 278 -5.22 -10.13 10.20
CA LEU A 278 -5.81 -9.62 8.97
C LEU A 278 -7.32 -9.77 8.99
N LEU A 279 -7.80 -10.93 9.43
CA LEU A 279 -9.24 -11.19 9.59
C LEU A 279 -9.86 -10.27 10.64
N LYS A 280 -9.19 -10.06 11.78
CA LYS A 280 -9.66 -9.15 12.83
C LYS A 280 -9.93 -7.77 12.28
N SER A 281 -8.93 -7.18 11.61
CA SER A 281 -9.04 -5.85 11.01
C SER A 281 -10.16 -5.79 9.97
N SER A 282 -10.20 -6.77 9.07
CA SER A 282 -11.18 -6.84 7.98
C SER A 282 -12.63 -6.96 8.49
N ILE A 283 -12.89 -7.87 9.44
CA ILE A 283 -14.25 -8.11 9.95
C ILE A 283 -14.68 -7.00 10.90
N THR A 284 -13.76 -6.39 11.67
CA THR A 284 -14.09 -5.22 12.51
C THR A 284 -14.57 -4.05 11.65
N ASN A 285 -13.83 -3.73 10.57
CA ASN A 285 -14.23 -2.68 9.64
C ASN A 285 -15.60 -2.99 8.98
N LEU A 286 -15.86 -4.26 8.64
CA LEU A 286 -17.14 -4.68 8.10
C LEU A 286 -18.28 -4.50 9.12
N ALA A 287 -18.06 -4.89 10.37
CA ALA A 287 -19.03 -4.71 11.45
C ALA A 287 -19.36 -3.23 11.67
N GLU A 288 -18.36 -2.36 11.74
CA GLU A 288 -18.53 -0.91 11.87
C GLU A 288 -19.34 -0.33 10.70
N SER A 289 -19.08 -0.77 9.47
CA SER A 289 -19.84 -0.33 8.29
C SER A 289 -21.32 -0.74 8.31
N GLN A 290 -21.64 -1.80 9.07
CA GLN A 290 -23.00 -2.28 9.31
C GLN A 290 -23.62 -1.72 10.60
N GLY A 291 -22.93 -0.82 11.31
CA GLY A 291 -23.38 -0.26 12.58
C GLY A 291 -23.33 -1.23 13.76
N LYS A 292 -22.55 -2.33 13.65
CA LYS A 292 -22.40 -3.35 14.70
C LYS A 292 -21.08 -3.21 15.43
N THR A 293 -21.08 -3.54 16.72
CA THR A 293 -19.90 -3.70 17.58
C THR A 293 -19.49 -5.17 17.61
N LEU A 294 -18.24 -5.46 17.27
CA LEU A 294 -17.71 -6.82 17.23
C LEU A 294 -16.76 -7.07 18.40
N ASN A 295 -17.09 -8.07 19.23
CA ASN A 295 -16.19 -8.60 20.25
C ASN A 295 -15.57 -9.90 19.72
N LEU A 296 -14.32 -9.81 19.28
CA LEU A 296 -13.60 -10.92 18.65
C LEU A 296 -12.42 -11.37 19.49
N THR A 297 -12.45 -12.61 19.97
CA THR A 297 -11.39 -13.22 20.78
C THR A 297 -10.73 -14.39 20.03
N TYR A 298 -9.40 -14.49 20.15
CA TYR A 298 -8.60 -15.57 19.57
C TYR A 298 -7.82 -16.25 20.67
N GLU A 299 -7.88 -17.58 20.70
CA GLU A 299 -6.99 -18.41 21.51
C GLU A 299 -6.38 -19.46 20.59
N TYR A 300 -5.07 -19.68 20.66
CA TYR A 300 -4.40 -20.69 19.86
C TYR A 300 -3.22 -21.27 20.65
N GLN A 301 -2.91 -22.54 20.43
CA GLN A 301 -1.81 -23.22 21.08
C GLN A 301 -0.51 -23.05 20.29
N LYS A 302 -0.58 -23.04 18.96
CA LYS A 302 0.61 -22.99 18.09
C LYS A 302 0.46 -21.94 16.99
N ASN A 303 1.42 -21.04 16.91
CA ASN A 303 1.57 -20.12 15.78
C ASN A 303 2.41 -20.78 14.66
N PHE A 304 1.80 -21.69 13.89
CA PHE A 304 2.50 -22.36 12.79
C PHE A 304 2.57 -21.48 11.53
N TYR A 305 3.58 -21.74 10.70
CA TYR A 305 3.74 -21.09 9.40
C TYR A 305 3.10 -21.93 8.29
N THR A 306 2.28 -21.30 7.43
CA THR A 306 1.51 -22.03 6.42
C THR A 306 1.58 -21.42 5.02
N SER A 307 1.77 -22.26 4.01
CA SER A 307 1.58 -21.89 2.60
C SER A 307 0.10 -21.83 2.22
N SER A 308 -0.77 -22.44 3.02
CA SER A 308 -2.23 -22.54 2.80
C SER A 308 -3.00 -21.39 3.43
N HIS A 309 -2.33 -20.27 3.74
CA HIS A 309 -2.89 -19.12 4.45
C HIS A 309 -4.11 -18.51 3.75
N TYR A 310 -4.18 -18.57 2.42
CA TYR A 310 -5.36 -18.10 1.68
C TYR A 310 -6.60 -18.96 1.84
N ALA A 311 -6.43 -20.29 1.92
CA ALA A 311 -7.52 -21.20 2.21
C ALA A 311 -8.04 -20.92 3.63
N LEU A 312 -7.14 -20.78 4.61
CA LEU A 312 -7.51 -20.40 5.99
C LEU A 312 -8.21 -19.03 6.06
N LEU A 313 -7.68 -18.02 5.36
CA LEU A 313 -8.31 -16.71 5.26
C LEU A 313 -9.72 -16.82 4.69
N SER A 314 -9.91 -17.58 3.61
CA SER A 314 -11.23 -17.78 2.99
C SER A 314 -12.19 -18.51 3.93
N ILE A 315 -11.74 -19.60 4.55
CA ILE A 315 -12.52 -20.40 5.51
C ILE A 315 -13.01 -19.50 6.65
N PHE A 316 -12.09 -18.89 7.39
CA PHE A 316 -12.45 -18.14 8.59
C PHE A 316 -13.19 -16.84 8.26
N ARG A 317 -12.86 -16.16 7.15
CA ARG A 317 -13.62 -15.01 6.68
C ARG A 317 -15.08 -15.38 6.42
N ASN A 318 -15.35 -16.49 5.74
CA ASN A 318 -16.73 -16.91 5.46
C ASN A 318 -17.49 -17.22 6.75
N LEU A 319 -16.86 -17.90 7.71
CA LEU A 319 -17.49 -18.18 9.01
C LEU A 319 -17.75 -16.89 9.81
N PHE A 320 -16.80 -15.96 9.85
CA PHE A 320 -16.94 -14.70 10.59
C PHE A 320 -17.97 -13.76 9.96
N VAL A 321 -18.01 -13.67 8.63
CA VAL A 321 -19.04 -12.91 7.91
C VAL A 321 -20.42 -13.52 8.16
N ASN A 322 -20.54 -14.85 8.12
CA ASN A 322 -21.82 -15.53 8.39
C ASN A 322 -22.35 -15.22 9.79
N ALA A 323 -21.49 -15.26 10.81
CA ALA A 323 -21.84 -14.89 12.18
C ALA A 323 -22.28 -13.41 12.28
N LEU A 324 -21.52 -12.49 11.69
CA LEU A 324 -21.85 -11.06 11.68
C LEU A 324 -23.19 -10.78 11.02
N GLU A 325 -23.46 -11.41 9.86
CA GLU A 325 -24.71 -11.22 9.12
C GLU A 325 -25.91 -11.89 9.80
N ALA A 326 -25.71 -13.05 10.44
CA ALA A 326 -26.78 -13.76 11.14
C ALA A 326 -27.21 -13.07 12.44
N SER A 327 -26.30 -12.33 13.08
CA SER A 327 -26.61 -11.63 14.32
C SER A 327 -27.70 -10.57 14.11
N LYS A 328 -28.71 -10.63 14.98
CA LYS A 328 -29.82 -9.67 15.05
C LYS A 328 -29.56 -8.53 16.04
N THR A 329 -28.47 -8.59 16.78
CA THR A 329 -28.08 -7.61 17.79
C THR A 329 -27.01 -6.68 17.25
N ASP A 330 -26.91 -5.49 17.85
CA ASP A 330 -25.86 -4.53 17.51
C ASP A 330 -24.49 -4.99 18.02
N THR A 331 -24.44 -5.88 19.02
CA THR A 331 -23.19 -6.50 19.49
C THR A 331 -23.12 -7.94 19.01
N VAL A 332 -21.99 -8.34 18.44
CA VAL A 332 -21.70 -9.70 18.00
C VAL A 332 -20.51 -10.23 18.77
N ASN A 333 -20.66 -11.36 19.46
CA ASN A 333 -19.57 -12.02 20.15
C ASN A 333 -19.12 -13.22 19.32
N LEU A 334 -17.86 -13.19 18.90
CA LEU A 334 -17.26 -14.26 18.11
C LEU A 334 -15.95 -14.71 18.76
N SER A 335 -15.80 -16.00 18.94
CA SER A 335 -14.58 -16.60 19.48
C SER A 335 -14.00 -17.62 18.52
N PHE A 336 -12.69 -17.54 18.32
CA PHE A 336 -11.90 -18.52 17.60
C PHE A 336 -10.96 -19.21 18.57
N THR A 337 -10.89 -20.54 18.49
CA THR A 337 -9.92 -21.34 19.25
C THR A 337 -9.19 -22.30 18.32
N GLU A 338 -7.91 -22.52 18.56
CA GLU A 338 -7.07 -23.51 17.89
C GLU A 338 -6.39 -24.40 18.94
N VAL A 339 -6.47 -25.71 18.71
CA VAL A 339 -5.88 -26.75 19.55
C VAL A 339 -5.20 -27.77 18.67
N ILE A 340 -4.01 -28.23 19.07
CA ILE A 340 -3.32 -29.32 18.39
C ILE A 340 -3.43 -30.60 19.22
N GLU A 341 -4.11 -31.59 18.65
CA GLU A 341 -4.31 -32.91 19.26
C GLU A 341 -4.01 -34.00 18.23
N ASP A 342 -3.19 -34.99 18.62
CA ASP A 342 -2.87 -36.17 17.80
C ASP A 342 -2.43 -35.87 16.34
N GLY A 343 -1.70 -34.76 16.14
CA GLY A 343 -1.23 -34.33 14.82
C GLY A 343 -2.30 -33.67 13.94
N GLN A 344 -3.45 -33.33 14.50
CA GLN A 344 -4.53 -32.57 13.87
C GLN A 344 -4.59 -31.17 14.47
N ALA A 345 -4.79 -30.16 13.62
CA ALA A 345 -5.18 -28.82 14.04
C ALA A 345 -6.72 -28.75 14.09
N ILE A 346 -7.25 -28.51 15.29
CA ILE A 346 -8.69 -28.40 15.54
C ILE A 346 -9.01 -26.92 15.74
N PHE A 347 -9.74 -26.35 14.79
CA PHE A 347 -10.25 -24.98 14.87
C PHE A 347 -11.71 -24.98 15.29
N THR A 348 -12.05 -24.17 16.28
CA THR A 348 -13.45 -23.96 16.67
C THR A 348 -13.83 -22.50 16.56
N VAL A 349 -14.85 -22.20 15.76
CA VAL A 349 -15.44 -20.87 15.59
C VAL A 349 -16.82 -20.87 16.24
N THR A 350 -17.00 -20.03 17.27
CA THR A 350 -18.28 -19.90 17.99
C THR A 350 -18.83 -18.49 17.85
N ASP A 351 -20.12 -18.38 17.58
CA ASP A 351 -20.88 -17.12 17.61
C ASP A 351 -22.12 -17.21 18.51
N ASP A 352 -22.58 -16.05 18.96
CA ASP A 352 -23.78 -15.87 19.79
C ASP A 352 -25.04 -15.51 18.99
N GLY A 353 -25.07 -15.87 17.70
CA GLY A 353 -26.18 -15.61 16.80
C GLY A 353 -27.47 -16.37 17.17
N PRO A 354 -28.55 -16.18 16.38
CA PRO A 354 -29.86 -16.77 16.66
C PRO A 354 -29.91 -18.31 16.57
N GLY A 355 -28.81 -18.95 16.19
CA GLY A 355 -28.74 -20.39 15.92
C GLY A 355 -29.30 -20.75 14.55
N ILE A 356 -29.02 -21.98 14.13
CA ILE A 356 -29.49 -22.60 12.90
C ILE A 356 -30.59 -23.62 13.27
N PRO A 357 -31.80 -23.52 12.70
CA PRO A 357 -32.85 -24.52 12.92
C PRO A 357 -32.37 -25.94 12.60
N ALA A 358 -32.77 -26.92 13.42
CA ALA A 358 -32.31 -28.31 13.31
C ALA A 358 -32.57 -28.93 11.91
N GLU A 359 -33.68 -28.53 11.27
CA GLU A 359 -34.04 -28.95 9.91
C GLU A 359 -33.05 -28.49 8.82
N TYR A 360 -32.27 -27.43 9.08
CA TYR A 360 -31.31 -26.89 8.13
C TYR A 360 -29.88 -27.33 8.39
N ILE A 361 -29.54 -27.88 9.57
CA ILE A 361 -28.16 -28.25 9.92
C ILE A 361 -27.54 -29.23 8.90
N GLY A 362 -28.30 -30.19 8.39
CA GLY A 362 -27.83 -31.12 7.35
C GLY A 362 -27.81 -30.54 5.93
N GLU A 363 -28.38 -29.35 5.74
CA GLU A 363 -28.55 -28.71 4.43
C GLU A 363 -27.62 -27.50 4.25
N VAL A 364 -27.12 -26.88 5.33
CA VAL A 364 -26.38 -25.61 5.27
C VAL A 364 -25.07 -25.68 4.47
N PHE A 365 -24.50 -26.86 4.30
CA PHE A 365 -23.30 -27.08 3.49
C PHE A 365 -23.61 -27.42 2.04
N LYS A 366 -24.88 -27.68 1.68
CA LYS A 366 -25.27 -28.01 0.32
C LYS A 366 -25.17 -26.77 -0.57
N THR A 367 -24.72 -27.01 -1.80
CA THR A 367 -24.55 -25.98 -2.81
C THR A 367 -25.88 -25.27 -3.10
N GLY A 368 -25.86 -23.93 -3.03
CA GLY A 368 -27.03 -23.10 -3.32
C GLY A 368 -28.02 -22.94 -2.16
N PHE A 369 -27.79 -23.59 -1.02
CA PHE A 369 -28.65 -23.43 0.14
C PHE A 369 -28.48 -22.05 0.78
N SER A 370 -29.53 -21.23 0.77
CA SER A 370 -29.54 -19.92 1.42
C SER A 370 -30.92 -19.59 1.97
N THR A 371 -30.94 -19.05 3.18
CA THR A 371 -32.13 -18.50 3.82
C THR A 371 -32.26 -16.98 3.61
N LYS A 372 -31.30 -16.36 2.92
CA LYS A 372 -31.17 -14.91 2.73
C LYS A 372 -31.57 -14.52 1.30
N ILE A 373 -32.82 -14.10 1.13
CA ILE A 373 -33.36 -13.56 -0.14
C ILE A 373 -33.48 -12.05 0.00
N ASN A 374 -32.79 -11.28 -0.86
CA ASN A 374 -33.03 -9.84 -0.96
C ASN A 374 -34.20 -9.59 -1.91
N PHE A 375 -35.39 -9.37 -1.35
CA PHE A 375 -36.62 -9.14 -2.12
C PHE A 375 -36.66 -7.78 -2.86
N GLN A 376 -35.71 -6.87 -2.61
CA GLN A 376 -35.64 -5.56 -3.28
C GLN A 376 -34.73 -5.57 -4.52
N THR A 377 -33.64 -6.34 -4.50
CA THR A 377 -32.70 -6.45 -5.63
C THR A 377 -32.89 -7.72 -6.46
N GLY A 378 -33.63 -8.70 -5.94
CA GLY A 378 -33.73 -10.04 -6.54
C GLY A 378 -32.45 -10.87 -6.39
N GLU A 379 -31.41 -10.33 -5.73
CA GLU A 379 -30.19 -11.07 -5.42
C GLU A 379 -30.44 -12.03 -4.25
N VAL A 380 -30.34 -13.32 -4.54
CA VAL A 380 -30.17 -14.33 -3.50
C VAL A 380 -28.70 -14.23 -3.06
N SER A 381 -28.42 -14.01 -1.77
CA SER A 381 -27.10 -14.33 -1.24
C SER A 381 -26.91 -15.81 -1.53
N ARG A 382 -26.08 -16.17 -2.51
CA ARG A 382 -26.15 -17.45 -3.26
C ARG A 382 -25.96 -18.73 -2.44
N GLY A 383 -25.84 -18.66 -1.11
CA GLY A 383 -25.65 -19.82 -0.25
C GLY A 383 -24.26 -20.44 -0.37
N LEU A 384 -23.30 -19.68 -0.87
CA LEU A 384 -22.00 -20.20 -1.32
C LEU A 384 -20.97 -20.30 -0.19
N GLY A 385 -21.11 -19.48 0.86
CA GLY A 385 -20.06 -19.32 1.86
C GLY A 385 -19.71 -20.60 2.62
N LEU A 386 -20.73 -21.32 3.14
CA LEU A 386 -20.49 -22.56 3.91
C LEU A 386 -20.13 -23.75 3.02
N ASN A 387 -20.70 -23.85 1.81
CA ASN A 387 -20.29 -24.88 0.85
C ASN A 387 -18.82 -24.70 0.43
N LEU A 388 -18.37 -23.45 0.20
CA LEU A 388 -16.97 -23.16 -0.07
C LEU A 388 -16.07 -23.55 1.10
N VAL A 389 -16.48 -23.25 2.34
CA VAL A 389 -15.72 -23.68 3.52
C VAL A 389 -15.55 -25.19 3.53
N GLN A 390 -16.63 -25.95 3.28
CA GLN A 390 -16.56 -27.40 3.20
C GLN A 390 -15.62 -27.87 2.07
N ASP A 391 -15.77 -27.32 0.87
CA ASP A 391 -14.96 -27.69 -0.30
C ASP A 391 -13.45 -27.41 -0.06
N LEU A 392 -13.10 -26.29 0.60
CA LEU A 392 -11.72 -25.97 0.98
C LEU A 392 -11.18 -26.92 2.06
N VAL A 393 -11.97 -27.19 3.11
CA VAL A 393 -11.55 -28.05 4.22
C VAL A 393 -11.39 -29.49 3.77
N GLU A 394 -12.42 -30.07 3.14
CA GLU A 394 -12.45 -31.49 2.77
C GLU A 394 -11.71 -31.76 1.46
N GLY A 395 -11.82 -30.85 0.49
CA GLY A 395 -11.31 -31.05 -0.87
C GLY A 395 -9.87 -30.58 -1.10
N GLU A 396 -9.44 -29.50 -0.45
CA GLU A 396 -8.07 -28.96 -0.61
C GLU A 396 -7.16 -29.30 0.57
N LEU A 397 -7.68 -29.21 1.80
CA LEU A 397 -6.90 -29.40 3.03
C LEU A 397 -7.04 -30.81 3.64
N HIS A 398 -7.81 -31.70 2.99
CA HIS A 398 -8.01 -33.09 3.42
C HIS A 398 -8.50 -33.24 4.88
N GLY A 399 -9.24 -32.24 5.37
CA GLY A 399 -9.81 -32.19 6.71
C GLY A 399 -11.29 -32.58 6.76
N THR A 400 -11.93 -32.23 7.87
CA THR A 400 -13.37 -32.39 8.10
C THR A 400 -13.97 -31.16 8.76
N ILE A 401 -15.24 -30.87 8.49
CA ILE A 401 -15.99 -29.79 9.15
C ILE A 401 -17.27 -30.33 9.78
N GLY A 402 -17.54 -29.88 11.00
CA GLY A 402 -18.76 -30.14 11.75
C GLY A 402 -19.46 -28.85 12.17
N LEU A 403 -20.74 -28.98 12.48
CA LEU A 403 -21.59 -27.89 12.95
C LEU A 403 -22.47 -28.37 14.11
N THR A 404 -22.45 -27.63 15.21
CA THR A 404 -23.43 -27.76 16.29
C THR A 404 -24.06 -26.39 16.53
N SER A 405 -25.39 -26.29 16.46
CA SER A 405 -26.07 -25.00 16.64
C SER A 405 -27.31 -25.14 17.51
N ILE A 406 -27.43 -24.24 18.46
CA ILE A 406 -28.60 -24.01 19.29
C ILE A 406 -28.90 -22.50 19.31
N PRO A 407 -30.12 -22.07 19.66
CA PRO A 407 -30.41 -20.65 19.79
C PRO A 407 -29.44 -19.96 20.76
N GLY A 408 -28.81 -18.86 20.31
CA GLY A 408 -27.82 -18.11 21.07
C GLY A 408 -26.40 -18.70 21.05
N ARG A 409 -26.16 -19.82 20.34
CA ARG A 409 -24.82 -20.40 20.19
C ARG A 409 -24.70 -21.29 18.95
N THR A 410 -23.87 -20.88 18.00
CA THR A 410 -23.47 -21.70 16.86
C THR A 410 -21.98 -22.00 16.92
N VAL A 411 -21.59 -23.25 16.70
CA VAL A 411 -20.22 -23.74 16.79
C VAL A 411 -19.87 -24.50 15.51
N PHE A 412 -18.89 -24.00 14.77
CA PHE A 412 -18.25 -24.72 13.68
C PHE A 412 -16.94 -25.33 14.19
N THR A 413 -16.72 -26.61 13.90
CA THR A 413 -15.50 -27.33 14.29
C THR A 413 -14.83 -27.86 13.03
N ILE A 414 -13.58 -27.47 12.79
CA ILE A 414 -12.79 -27.87 11.62
C ILE A 414 -11.58 -28.64 12.11
N CYS A 415 -11.37 -29.84 11.59
CA CYS A 415 -10.21 -30.67 11.91
C CYS A 415 -9.39 -30.89 10.64
N ILE A 416 -8.14 -30.43 10.63
CA ILE A 416 -7.24 -30.54 9.48
C ILE A 416 -5.92 -31.19 9.92
N PRO A 417 -5.35 -32.14 9.16
CA PRO A 417 -4.04 -32.70 9.45
C PRO A 417 -2.95 -31.61 9.50
N LEU A 418 -2.16 -31.56 10.57
CA LEU A 418 -1.18 -30.47 10.76
C LEU A 418 -0.12 -30.43 9.65
N ASN A 419 0.23 -31.58 9.07
CA ASN A 419 1.17 -31.69 7.95
C ASN A 419 0.66 -31.07 6.63
N GLU A 420 -0.65 -30.89 6.47
CA GLU A 420 -1.24 -30.18 5.32
C GLU A 420 -1.19 -28.65 5.52
N LEU A 421 -0.98 -28.19 6.76
CA LEU A 421 -0.97 -26.77 7.12
C LEU A 421 0.44 -26.23 7.36
N GLU A 422 1.24 -26.93 8.15
CA GLU A 422 2.53 -26.46 8.63
C GLU A 422 3.65 -26.76 7.62
N VAL A 423 4.32 -25.71 7.18
CA VAL A 423 5.52 -25.80 6.34
C VAL A 423 6.69 -25.09 7.02
N MET A 424 7.92 -25.49 6.70
CA MET A 424 9.10 -24.80 7.22
C MET A 424 9.16 -23.37 6.69
N SER A 425 9.28 -22.39 7.59
CA SER A 425 9.55 -20.99 7.24
C SER A 425 10.90 -20.91 6.49
N LYS A 426 10.95 -20.16 5.39
CA LYS A 426 12.13 -20.06 4.51
C LYS A 426 13.17 -19.07 5.03
#